data_AF-A0A2G9QGB6-F1
#
_entry.id   AF-A0A2G9QGB6-F1
#
_cell.length_a   1.000
_cell.length_b   1.000
_cell.length_c   1.000
_cell.angle_alpha   90.00
_cell.angle_beta   90.00
_cell.angle_gamma   90.00
#
_symmetry.space_group_name_H-M   'P 1'
#
loop_
_entity.id
_entity.type
_entity.pdbx_description
1 polymer ?
#
loop_
_entity_poly.entity_id
_entity_poly.type
_entity_poly.pdbx_seq_one_letter_code
_entity_poly.pdbx_strand_id
1 'polypeptide(L)'
;MRTSRAPSDEKTAQLRKDIESHLNVTLQDSLCESLANGVILCQLLNHLRPRSIPFIHVPSPAVPKLNPVKCRKNVDSFLEACQRLGVPEEDLCSPHDILDCDGLGRLHNTVQSLLLRRTMSPKP
;
A
#
# COMPACT_ATOMS: atom_id res chain seq x y z
N MET A 1 -19.37 28.12 -2.13
CA MET A 1 -18.19 27.28 -1.85
C MET A 1 -18.64 25.96 -1.21
N ARG A 2 -18.92 24.94 -2.03
CA ARG A 2 -19.03 23.56 -1.55
C ARG A 2 -18.32 22.71 -2.59
N THR A 3 -17.04 22.45 -2.37
CA THR A 3 -16.35 21.41 -3.15
C THR A 3 -16.93 20.10 -2.67
N SER A 4 -17.91 19.58 -3.42
CA SER A 4 -18.38 18.19 -3.30
C SER A 4 -17.23 17.28 -3.66
N ARG A 5 -16.33 17.05 -2.70
CA ARG A 5 -15.19 16.15 -2.86
C ARG A 5 -15.78 14.74 -2.86
N ALA A 6 -15.62 14.03 -3.98
CA ALA A 6 -16.11 12.67 -4.12
C ALA A 6 -15.53 11.81 -2.97
N PRO A 7 -16.32 10.87 -2.38
CA PRO A 7 -15.89 10.07 -1.24
C PRO A 7 -14.61 9.24 -1.51
N SER A 8 -14.31 8.94 -2.78
CA SER A 8 -13.10 8.24 -3.19
C SER A 8 -11.82 9.06 -2.97
N ASP A 9 -11.91 10.39 -3.02
CA ASP A 9 -10.76 11.28 -2.91
C ASP A 9 -10.31 11.45 -1.45
N GLU A 10 -11.26 11.43 -0.51
CA GLU A 10 -10.96 11.51 0.93
C GLU A 10 -10.23 10.25 1.43
N LYS A 11 -10.71 9.05 1.05
CA LYS A 11 -10.03 7.79 1.36
C LYS A 11 -8.60 7.76 0.83
N THR A 12 -8.41 8.24 -0.40
CA THR A 12 -7.11 8.29 -1.06
C THR A 12 -6.16 9.28 -0.37
N ALA A 13 -6.68 10.45 0.02
CA ALA A 13 -5.91 11.43 0.78
C ALA A 13 -5.50 10.91 2.17
N GLN A 14 -6.41 10.21 2.85
CA GLN A 14 -6.11 9.62 4.15
C GLN A 14 -5.09 8.49 4.04
N LEU A 15 -5.22 7.61 3.03
CA LEU A 15 -4.24 6.57 2.72
C LEU A 15 -2.84 7.15 2.54
N ARG A 16 -2.71 8.21 1.73
CA ARG A 16 -1.44 8.91 1.54
C ARG A 16 -0.85 9.34 2.88
N LYS A 17 -1.64 10.04 3.69
CA LYS A 17 -1.20 10.57 4.98
C LYS A 17 -0.76 9.46 5.95
N ASP A 18 -1.50 8.36 6.00
CA ASP A 18 -1.15 7.20 6.84
C ASP A 18 0.19 6.61 6.40
N ILE A 19 0.41 6.42 5.10
CA ILE A 19 1.67 5.88 4.56
C ILE A 19 2.84 6.81 4.84
N GLU A 20 2.71 8.10 4.50
CA GLU A 20 3.77 9.11 4.70
C GLU A 20 4.14 9.22 6.19
N SER A 21 3.15 9.22 7.09
CA SER A 21 3.37 9.30 8.53
C SER A 21 4.01 8.04 9.12
N HIS A 22 3.70 6.85 8.60
CA HIS A 22 4.26 5.59 9.12
C HIS A 22 5.65 5.27 8.57
N LEU A 23 5.88 5.55 7.29
CA LEU A 23 7.16 5.26 6.64
C LEU A 23 8.14 6.42 6.69
N ASN A 24 7.68 7.62 7.07
CA ASN A 24 8.46 8.85 7.01
C ASN A 24 9.04 9.08 5.61
N VAL A 25 8.20 8.88 4.59
CA VAL A 25 8.52 9.08 3.16
C VAL A 25 7.62 10.15 2.58
N THR A 26 8.06 10.77 1.49
CA THR A 26 7.26 11.70 0.71
C THR A 26 6.79 11.00 -0.55
N LEU A 27 5.48 10.82 -0.71
CA LEU A 27 4.91 10.24 -1.93
C LEU A 27 4.84 11.33 -3.01
N GLN A 28 4.98 10.93 -4.27
CA GLN A 28 4.85 11.87 -5.40
C GLN A 28 3.40 12.38 -5.51
N ASP A 29 3.19 13.45 -6.28
CA ASP A 29 1.85 14.05 -6.47
C ASP A 29 0.80 13.01 -6.88
N SER A 30 1.18 12.11 -7.77
CA SER A 30 0.44 10.91 -8.12
C SER A 30 0.64 9.82 -7.05
N LEU A 31 -0.26 9.75 -6.06
CA LEU A 31 -0.23 8.67 -5.06
C LEU A 31 -0.16 7.31 -5.74
N CYS A 32 -0.97 7.11 -6.79
CA CYS A 32 -0.99 5.82 -7.46
C CYS A 32 0.38 5.41 -8.02
N GLU A 33 1.10 6.30 -8.71
CA GLU A 33 2.40 5.95 -9.29
C GLU A 33 3.42 5.55 -8.20
N SER A 34 3.29 6.11 -7.00
CA SER A 34 4.11 5.70 -5.86
C SER A 34 3.78 4.30 -5.35
N LEU A 35 2.51 3.89 -5.45
CA LEU A 35 2.00 2.62 -4.93
C LEU A 35 1.99 1.50 -5.99
N ALA A 36 1.93 1.85 -7.27
CA ALA A 36 1.86 0.93 -8.40
C ALA A 36 3.05 -0.02 -8.48
N ASN A 37 4.23 0.41 -7.99
CA ASN A 37 5.42 -0.44 -7.90
C ASN A 37 5.34 -1.48 -6.76
N GLY A 38 4.34 -1.38 -5.87
CA GLY A 38 4.14 -2.22 -4.70
C GLY A 38 5.20 -2.08 -3.60
N VAL A 39 6.26 -1.30 -3.81
CA VAL A 39 7.39 -1.16 -2.88
C VAL A 39 6.95 -0.49 -1.59
N ILE A 40 6.29 0.66 -1.72
CA ILE A 40 5.81 1.43 -0.57
C ILE A 40 4.81 0.61 0.25
N LEU A 41 3.92 -0.13 -0.41
CA LEU A 41 2.96 -1.02 0.24
C LEU A 41 3.67 -2.14 1.02
N CYS A 42 4.66 -2.78 0.41
CA CYS A 42 5.44 -3.82 1.07
C CYS A 42 6.22 -3.25 2.27
N GLN A 43 6.81 -2.06 2.11
CA GLN A 43 7.54 -1.37 3.17
C GLN A 43 6.60 -1.01 4.32
N LEU A 44 5.41 -0.48 4.02
CA LEU A 44 4.39 -0.19 5.02
C LEU A 44 4.07 -1.44 5.80
N LEU A 45 3.78 -2.55 5.11
CA LEU A 45 3.45 -3.81 5.75
C LEU A 45 4.58 -4.31 6.65
N ASN A 46 5.83 -4.26 6.18
CA ASN A 46 7.00 -4.62 7.00
C ASN A 46 7.21 -3.69 8.18
N HIS A 47 6.90 -2.40 8.01
CA HIS A 47 6.91 -1.43 9.10
C HIS A 47 5.82 -1.75 10.12
N LEU A 48 4.65 -2.24 9.67
CA LEU A 48 3.52 -2.66 10.49
C LEU A 48 3.75 -4.01 11.19
N ARG A 49 4.35 -4.97 10.51
CA ARG A 49 4.75 -6.25 11.08
C ARG A 49 6.08 -6.67 10.48
N PRO A 50 7.18 -6.62 11.26
CA PRO A 50 8.49 -6.96 10.76
C PRO A 50 8.51 -8.41 10.26
N ARG A 51 9.25 -8.64 9.17
CA ARG A 51 9.41 -9.94 8.49
C ARG A 51 8.15 -10.48 7.78
N SER A 52 7.16 -9.64 7.50
CA SER A 52 5.98 -10.05 6.71
C SER A 52 6.34 -10.35 5.25
N ILE A 53 7.21 -9.52 4.66
CA ILE A 53 7.68 -9.65 3.29
C ILE A 53 9.21 -9.65 3.31
N PRO A 54 9.86 -10.80 3.08
CA PRO A 54 11.32 -10.92 3.22
C PRO A 54 12.09 -10.21 2.11
N PHE A 55 11.50 -10.02 0.93
CA PHE A 55 12.17 -9.43 -0.22
C PHE A 55 11.25 -8.44 -0.94
N ILE A 56 11.72 -7.19 -1.08
CA ILE A 56 11.00 -6.13 -1.81
C ILE A 56 11.86 -5.72 -3.00
N HIS A 57 11.29 -5.80 -4.21
CA HIS A 57 11.96 -5.37 -5.42
C HIS A 57 11.92 -3.84 -5.53
N VAL A 58 12.90 -3.14 -4.95
CA VAL A 58 13.03 -1.69 -5.08
C VAL A 58 13.69 -1.31 -6.42
N PRO A 59 13.22 -0.26 -7.12
CA PRO A 59 13.91 0.25 -8.30
C PRO A 59 15.28 0.78 -7.87
N SER A 60 16.31 0.34 -8.58
CA SER A 60 17.66 0.85 -8.34
C SER A 60 17.78 2.25 -8.95
N PRO A 61 18.39 3.24 -8.27
CA PRO A 61 18.51 4.60 -8.80
C PRO A 61 19.24 4.68 -10.15
N ALA A 62 20.05 3.67 -10.48
CA ALA A 62 20.74 3.55 -11.77
C ALA A 62 19.90 2.90 -12.89
N VAL A 63 18.72 2.34 -12.58
CA VAL A 63 17.83 1.67 -13.54
C VAL A 63 16.41 2.23 -13.35
N PRO A 64 16.06 3.33 -14.03
CA PRO A 64 14.84 4.11 -13.75
C PRO A 64 13.53 3.39 -14.10
N LYS A 65 13.58 2.18 -14.68
CA LYS A 65 12.38 1.39 -15.00
C LYS A 65 12.47 0.01 -14.34
N LEU A 66 11.68 -0.17 -13.29
CA LEU A 66 11.43 -1.49 -12.71
C LEU A 66 10.68 -2.34 -13.76
N ASN A 67 11.12 -3.58 -13.97
CA ASN A 67 10.45 -4.49 -14.89
C ASN A 67 9.01 -4.74 -14.38
N PRO A 68 7.94 -4.61 -15.19
CA PRO A 68 6.55 -4.81 -14.77
C PRO A 68 6.31 -6.13 -14.01
N VAL A 69 7.06 -7.17 -14.35
CA VAL A 69 7.03 -8.47 -13.63
C VAL A 69 7.42 -8.32 -12.15
N LYS A 70 8.39 -7.45 -11.84
CA LYS A 70 8.82 -7.19 -10.46
C LYS A 70 7.81 -6.35 -9.67
N CYS A 71 7.19 -5.35 -10.31
CA CYS A 71 6.11 -4.57 -9.69
C CYS A 71 4.99 -5.50 -9.22
N ARG A 72 4.55 -6.40 -10.12
CA ARG A 72 3.50 -7.36 -9.81
C ARG A 72 3.88 -8.29 -8.66
N LYS A 73 5.12 -8.81 -8.63
CA LYS A 73 5.60 -9.63 -7.49
C LYS A 73 5.54 -8.90 -6.15
N ASN A 74 5.87 -7.60 -6.11
CA ASN A 74 5.74 -6.83 -4.88
C ASN A 74 4.27 -6.74 -4.45
N VAL A 75 3.37 -6.44 -5.40
CA VAL A 75 1.93 -6.37 -5.14
C VAL A 75 1.37 -7.71 -4.65
N ASP A 76 1.70 -8.81 -5.32
CA ASP A 76 1.28 -10.16 -4.91
C ASP A 76 1.79 -10.50 -3.50
N SER A 77 3.07 -10.20 -3.22
CA SER A 77 3.66 -10.42 -1.89
C SER A 77 2.98 -9.60 -0.80
N PHE A 78 2.59 -8.36 -1.10
CA PHE A 78 1.81 -7.52 -0.20
C PHE A 78 0.46 -8.15 0.09
N LEU A 79 -0.30 -8.55 -0.92
CA LEU A 79 -1.63 -9.14 -0.76
C LEU A 79 -1.60 -10.46 0.01
N GLU A 80 -0.66 -11.35 -0.31
CA GLU A 80 -0.47 -12.59 0.45
C GLU A 80 -0.18 -12.29 1.92
N ALA A 81 0.70 -11.33 2.20
CA ALA A 81 1.04 -10.99 3.56
C ALA A 81 -0.13 -10.29 4.30
N CYS A 82 -0.95 -9.50 3.61
CA CYS A 82 -2.21 -8.96 4.14
C CYS A 82 -3.20 -10.08 4.52
N GLN A 83 -3.36 -11.08 3.66
CA GLN A 83 -4.21 -12.23 3.95
C GLN A 83 -3.69 -13.02 5.16
N ARG A 84 -2.37 -13.22 5.26
CA ARG A 84 -1.72 -13.87 6.41
C ARG A 84 -1.86 -13.08 7.71
N LEU A 85 -2.02 -11.76 7.62
CA LEU A 85 -2.35 -10.89 8.76
C LEU A 85 -3.82 -10.99 9.17
N GLY A 86 -4.64 -11.71 8.40
CA GLY A 86 -6.05 -11.93 8.64
C GLY A 86 -6.96 -10.86 8.06
N VAL A 87 -6.48 -10.04 7.11
CA VAL A 87 -7.34 -9.12 6.38
C VAL A 87 -8.38 -9.94 5.59
N PRO A 88 -9.68 -9.66 5.72
CA PRO A 88 -10.70 -10.42 5.02
C PRO A 88 -10.67 -10.13 3.51
N GLU A 89 -11.08 -11.10 2.71
CA GLU A 89 -11.06 -11.00 1.24
C GLU A 89 -11.93 -9.85 0.70
N GLU A 90 -12.97 -9.47 1.44
CA GLU A 90 -13.83 -8.33 1.10
C GLU A 90 -13.11 -6.96 1.21
N ASP A 91 -12.10 -6.87 2.09
CA ASP A 91 -11.28 -5.67 2.28
C ASP A 91 -9.98 -5.72 1.47
N LEU A 92 -9.59 -6.90 0.97
CA LEU A 92 -8.40 -7.07 0.14
C LEU A 92 -8.62 -6.49 -1.26
N CYS A 93 -7.66 -5.69 -1.70
CA CYS A 93 -7.59 -5.23 -3.09
C CYS A 93 -6.98 -6.30 -4.00
N SER A 94 -7.25 -6.19 -5.30
CA SER A 94 -6.63 -7.05 -6.32
C SER A 94 -5.33 -6.45 -6.84
N PRO A 95 -4.43 -7.24 -7.44
CA PRO A 95 -3.21 -6.70 -8.05
C PRO A 95 -3.50 -5.64 -9.12
N HIS A 96 -4.55 -5.86 -9.92
CA HIS A 96 -5.00 -4.92 -10.95
C HIS A 96 -5.47 -3.58 -10.35
N ASP A 97 -6.16 -3.60 -9.21
CA ASP A 97 -6.61 -2.38 -8.52
C ASP A 97 -5.43 -1.43 -8.19
N ILE A 98 -4.25 -1.99 -7.91
CA ILE A 98 -3.03 -1.25 -7.57
C ILE A 98 -2.24 -0.90 -8.84
N LEU A 99 -2.10 -1.85 -9.77
CA LEU A 99 -1.31 -1.68 -10.99
C LEU A 99 -1.97 -0.70 -11.97
N ASP A 100 -3.30 -0.77 -12.11
CA ASP A 100 -4.08 0.08 -13.02
C ASP A 100 -4.58 1.36 -12.36
N CYS A 101 -4.20 1.62 -11.10
CA CYS A 101 -4.61 2.81 -10.36
C CYS A 101 -6.10 2.99 -10.12
N ASP A 102 -6.91 1.95 -10.37
CA ASP A 102 -8.36 2.06 -10.36
C ASP A 102 -8.97 1.80 -8.97
N GLY A 103 -8.27 1.05 -8.11
CA GLY A 103 -8.82 0.58 -6.83
C GLY A 103 -8.16 1.15 -5.58
N LEU A 104 -7.66 2.39 -5.61
CA LEU A 104 -7.09 3.07 -4.43
C LEU A 104 -8.05 3.12 -3.23
N GLY A 105 -9.37 3.18 -3.48
CA GLY A 105 -10.38 3.09 -2.43
C GLY A 105 -10.41 1.74 -1.71
N ARG A 106 -10.21 0.63 -2.44
CA ARG A 106 -10.08 -0.71 -1.84
C ARG A 106 -8.75 -0.85 -1.12
N LEU A 107 -7.67 -0.35 -1.72
CA LEU A 107 -6.35 -0.34 -1.11
C LEU A 107 -6.36 0.40 0.24
N HIS A 108 -7.08 1.51 0.34
CA HIS A 108 -7.31 2.20 1.61
C HIS A 108 -7.99 1.30 2.64
N ASN A 109 -9.06 0.59 2.27
CA ASN A 109 -9.72 -0.36 3.17
C ASN A 109 -8.75 -1.47 3.61
N THR A 110 -7.97 -2.04 2.69
CA THR A 110 -6.95 -3.05 3.02
C THR A 110 -5.96 -2.52 4.05
N VAL A 111 -5.41 -1.32 3.82
CA VAL A 111 -4.45 -0.68 4.72
C VAL A 111 -5.08 -0.31 6.07
N GLN A 112 -6.32 0.17 6.09
CA GLN A 112 -7.04 0.41 7.34
C GLN A 112 -7.25 -0.89 8.14
N SER A 113 -7.70 -1.96 7.49
CA SER A 113 -7.86 -3.27 8.14
C SER A 113 -6.52 -3.81 8.68
N LEU A 114 -5.40 -3.55 8.00
CA LEU A 114 -4.07 -3.83 8.53
C LEU A 114 -3.70 -2.99 9.76
N LEU A 115 -3.93 -1.68 9.69
CA LEU A 115 -3.62 -0.73 10.78
C LEU A 115 -4.43 -1.03 12.04
N LEU A 116 -5.72 -1.35 11.89
CA LEU A 116 -6.57 -1.77 12.99
C LEU A 116 -6.01 -3.02 13.68
N ARG A 117 -5.51 -3.99 12.91
CA ARG A 117 -4.92 -5.23 13.45
C ARG A 117 -3.54 -5.02 14.10
N ARG A 118 -2.78 -4.04 13.64
CA ARG A 118 -1.50 -3.61 14.23
C ARG A 118 -1.66 -3.08 15.65
N THR A 119 -2.77 -2.42 15.99
CA THR A 119 -2.99 -1.84 17.33
C THR A 119 -2.94 -2.88 18.47
N MET A 120 -2.95 -4.17 18.15
CA MET A 120 -2.82 -5.27 19.12
C MET A 120 -1.37 -5.74 19.38
N SER A 121 -0.36 -5.16 18.74
CA SER A 121 1.05 -5.49 19.01
C SER A 121 1.75 -4.34 19.74
N PRO A 122 2.09 -4.48 21.04
CA PRO A 122 2.89 -3.48 21.74
C PRO A 122 4.28 -3.41 21.10
N LYS A 123 4.71 -2.19 20.78
CA LYS A 123 6.09 -1.93 20.35
C LYS A 123 6.99 -2.11 21.60
N PRO A 124 8.14 -2.79 21.50
CA PRO A 124 9.10 -2.92 22.61
C PRO A 124 9.70 -1.57 23.00
#